data_AF-A0A1B6JFP9-F1
#
_entry.id   AF-A0A1B6JFP9-F1
#
_cell.length_a   1.000
_cell.length_b   1.000
_cell.length_c   1.000
_cell.angle_alpha   90.00
_cell.angle_beta   90.00
_cell.angle_gamma   90.00
#
_symmetry.space_group_name_H-M   'P 1'
#
loop_
_entity.id
_entity.type
_entity.pdbx_description
1 polymer ?
#
loop_
_entity_poly.entity_id
_entity_poly.type
_entity_poly.pdbx_seq_one_letter_code
_entity_poly.pdbx_strand_id
1 'polypeptide(L)'
;QKYDELSNRRVDNTPQNHLGNPITAFALVKRLVRDWPLVLNLLVENYVLPNHLMHLPREKELQSALRGLARLKDVYNLSAAQLANGIIGDFQDKTIMTASDCYDMGKYSYKQMDFHTSISWFNEATKKIQNGDKTIQQEKVLAHIFLASKFAGCLVPRQTNSNQLLQQLLSEFPNFTLNHDFSHDYSEALIKNCTSIREMKKKHFSGDDEKYDMIYSKLCLGDFNTTTSRLRCYYVHYGNPRL
;
A
#
# COMPACT_ATOMS: atom_id res chain seq x y z
N GLN A 1 -6.52 -6.02 32.68
CA GLN A 1 -5.32 -6.44 33.47
C GLN A 1 -4.24 -7.09 32.61
N LYS A 2 -4.31 -8.37 32.20
CA LYS A 2 -3.25 -9.00 31.35
C LYS A 2 -3.09 -8.34 29.97
N TYR A 3 -4.18 -7.77 29.44
CA TYR A 3 -4.19 -7.01 28.18
C TYR A 3 -3.58 -5.62 28.32
N ASP A 4 -3.84 -4.91 29.42
CA ASP A 4 -3.23 -3.60 29.73
C ASP A 4 -1.73 -3.74 30.02
N GLU A 5 -1.31 -4.84 30.65
CA GLU A 5 0.10 -5.16 30.87
C GLU A 5 0.85 -5.47 29.56
N LEU A 6 0.19 -6.07 28.56
CA LEU A 6 0.78 -6.40 27.26
C LEU A 6 0.72 -5.23 26.26
N SER A 7 -0.31 -4.38 26.33
CA SER A 7 -0.34 -3.10 25.59
C SER A 7 0.74 -2.15 26.11
N ASN A 8 0.97 -2.13 27.43
CA ASN A 8 2.09 -1.41 28.04
C ASN A 8 3.46 -1.97 27.61
N ARG A 9 3.58 -3.24 27.19
CA ARG A 9 4.83 -3.73 26.56
C ARG A 9 5.07 -3.15 25.16
N ARG A 10 4.05 -2.67 24.43
CA ARG A 10 4.30 -1.87 23.20
C ARG A 10 4.89 -0.50 23.51
N VAL A 11 4.83 -0.06 24.76
CA VAL A 11 5.47 1.17 25.26
C VAL A 11 6.95 0.92 25.61
N ASP A 12 7.41 -0.33 25.68
CA ASP A 12 8.85 -0.63 25.74
C ASP A 12 9.49 -0.40 24.36
N ASN A 13 10.45 0.53 24.32
CA ASN A 13 11.25 0.92 23.14
C ASN A 13 12.21 -0.18 22.62
N THR A 14 11.81 -1.45 22.69
CA THR A 14 12.62 -2.53 22.14
C THR A 14 12.44 -2.57 20.61
N PRO A 15 13.51 -2.79 19.83
CA PRO A 15 13.42 -2.91 18.38
C PRO A 15 12.40 -3.96 17.91
N GLN A 16 12.25 -5.06 18.66
CA GLN A 16 11.29 -6.13 18.32
C GLN A 16 9.84 -5.65 18.40
N ASN A 17 9.48 -4.82 19.37
CA ASN A 17 8.12 -4.31 19.51
C ASN A 17 7.77 -3.30 18.41
N HIS A 18 8.72 -2.47 18.01
CA HIS A 18 8.54 -1.55 16.88
C HIS A 18 8.37 -2.29 15.55
N LEU A 19 9.11 -3.38 15.34
CA LEU A 19 8.99 -4.22 14.14
C LEU A 19 7.75 -5.12 14.14
N GLY A 20 7.12 -5.32 15.31
CA GLY A 20 5.84 -6.02 15.42
C GLY A 20 4.66 -5.22 14.85
N ASN A 21 4.80 -3.88 14.75
CA ASN A 21 3.81 -3.05 14.08
C ASN A 21 4.05 -3.10 12.55
N PRO A 22 3.05 -3.54 11.75
CA PRO A 22 3.23 -3.75 10.32
C PRO A 22 3.46 -2.45 9.53
N ILE A 23 2.92 -1.31 9.98
CA ILE A 23 3.14 0.00 9.37
C ILE A 23 4.59 0.45 9.58
N THR A 24 5.11 0.26 10.79
CA THR A 24 6.48 0.60 11.18
C THR A 24 7.49 -0.30 10.46
N ALA A 25 7.21 -1.60 10.37
CA ALA A 25 8.03 -2.54 9.62
C ALA A 25 8.08 -2.17 8.12
N PHE A 26 6.94 -1.84 7.52
CA PHE A 26 6.87 -1.37 6.14
C PHE A 26 7.68 -0.08 5.93
N ALA A 27 7.51 0.93 6.80
CA ALA A 27 8.23 2.19 6.71
C ALA A 27 9.76 1.99 6.78
N LEU A 28 10.22 1.07 7.64
CA LEU A 28 11.64 0.71 7.71
C LEU A 28 12.12 0.06 6.41
N VAL A 29 11.41 -0.92 5.88
CA VAL A 29 11.77 -1.57 4.61
C VAL A 29 11.84 -0.54 3.49
N LYS A 30 10.84 0.34 3.39
CA LYS A 30 10.80 1.41 2.39
C LYS A 30 12.02 2.33 2.50
N ARG A 31 12.37 2.78 3.70
CA ARG A 31 13.56 3.62 3.92
C ARG A 31 14.85 2.93 3.51
N LEU A 32 14.98 1.64 3.81
CA LEU A 32 16.15 0.85 3.41
C LEU A 32 16.24 0.66 1.88
N VAL A 33 15.10 0.56 1.20
CA VAL A 33 15.04 0.40 -0.27
C VAL A 33 15.23 1.71 -1.02
N ARG A 34 14.65 2.81 -0.53
CA ARG A 34 14.57 4.09 -1.26
C ARG A 34 15.66 5.07 -0.88
N ASP A 35 15.90 5.24 0.42
CA ASP A 35 16.73 6.34 0.91
C ASP A 35 18.16 5.89 1.15
N TRP A 36 18.33 4.67 1.64
CA TRP A 36 19.66 4.17 1.99
C TRP A 36 20.63 4.09 0.82
N PRO A 37 20.23 3.69 -0.41
CA PRO A 37 21.13 3.75 -1.56
C PRO A 37 21.69 5.16 -1.82
N LEU A 38 20.89 6.20 -1.59
CA LEU A 38 21.33 7.60 -1.74
C LEU A 38 22.39 7.95 -0.68
N VAL A 39 22.19 7.52 0.56
CA VAL A 39 23.15 7.71 1.65
C VAL A 39 24.45 6.97 1.35
N LEU A 40 24.38 5.72 0.89
CA LEU A 40 25.58 4.95 0.55
C LEU A 40 26.38 5.62 -0.56
N ASN A 41 25.72 6.14 -1.59
CA ASN A 41 26.40 6.86 -2.69
C ASN A 41 27.24 8.04 -2.19
N LEU A 42 26.80 8.75 -1.15
CA LEU A 42 27.57 9.85 -0.55
C LEU A 42 28.78 9.37 0.28
N LEU A 43 28.74 8.12 0.77
CA LEU A 43 29.78 7.55 1.63
C LEU A 43 30.88 6.83 0.84
N VAL A 44 30.57 6.27 -0.34
CA VAL A 44 31.51 5.44 -1.12
C VAL A 44 32.77 6.21 -1.50
N GLU A 45 32.68 7.52 -1.70
CA GLU A 45 33.84 8.35 -2.06
C GLU A 45 34.90 8.41 -0.95
N ASN A 46 34.51 8.19 0.31
CA ASN A 46 35.38 8.39 1.47
C ASN A 46 35.52 7.17 2.38
N TYR A 47 34.71 6.12 2.20
CA TYR A 47 34.65 4.98 3.12
C TYR A 47 34.50 3.64 2.39
N VAL A 48 35.23 2.62 2.87
CA VAL A 48 34.98 1.23 2.50
C VAL A 48 33.72 0.76 3.21
N LEU A 49 32.69 0.47 2.42
CA LEU A 49 31.40 0.01 2.91
C LEU A 49 31.51 -1.40 3.54
N PRO A 50 31.02 -1.60 4.78
CA PRO A 50 30.90 -2.94 5.35
C PRO A 50 30.03 -3.87 4.49
N ASN A 51 30.43 -5.14 4.37
CA ASN A 51 29.72 -6.15 3.55
C ASN A 51 28.22 -6.28 3.86
N HIS A 52 27.80 -6.09 5.12
CA HIS A 52 26.39 -6.20 5.48
C HIS A 52 25.51 -5.10 4.85
N LEU A 53 26.07 -3.93 4.53
CA LEU A 53 25.37 -2.87 3.82
C LEU A 53 25.20 -3.17 2.32
N MET A 54 25.88 -4.19 1.79
CA MET A 54 25.67 -4.66 0.41
C MET A 54 24.44 -5.58 0.27
N HIS A 55 23.85 -6.02 1.38
CA HIS A 55 22.72 -6.95 1.40
C HIS A 55 21.41 -6.31 1.85
N LEU A 56 21.22 -5.03 1.56
CA LEU A 56 19.99 -4.33 1.90
C LEU A 56 18.78 -4.89 1.16
N PRO A 57 17.58 -4.73 1.75
CA PRO A 57 16.32 -4.95 1.05
C PRO A 57 16.30 -4.22 -0.29
N ARG A 58 15.62 -4.83 -1.26
CA ARG A 58 15.41 -4.29 -2.61
C ARG A 58 13.92 -4.13 -2.88
N GLU A 59 13.59 -3.76 -4.11
CA GLU A 59 12.22 -3.52 -4.54
C GLU A 59 11.29 -4.71 -4.22
N LYS A 60 11.78 -5.95 -4.36
CA LYS A 60 10.99 -7.16 -4.07
C LYS A 60 10.53 -7.22 -2.61
N GLU A 61 11.39 -6.87 -1.67
CA GLU A 61 11.07 -6.85 -0.25
C GLU A 61 10.04 -5.75 0.06
N LEU A 62 10.14 -4.58 -0.59
CA LEU A 62 9.14 -3.53 -0.49
C LEU A 62 7.77 -3.97 -1.03
N GLN A 63 7.73 -4.61 -2.21
CA GLN A 63 6.49 -5.16 -2.77
C GLN A 63 5.88 -6.24 -1.86
N SER A 64 6.71 -7.03 -1.19
CA SER A 64 6.27 -8.04 -0.23
C SER A 64 5.68 -7.41 1.03
N ALA A 65 6.28 -6.33 1.53
CA ALA A 65 5.76 -5.57 2.66
C ALA A 65 4.41 -4.90 2.32
N LEU A 66 4.29 -4.30 1.12
CA LEU A 66 3.02 -3.74 0.61
C LEU A 66 1.93 -4.81 0.51
N ARG A 67 2.25 -5.99 -0.05
CA ARG A 67 1.33 -7.14 -0.08
C ARG A 67 0.91 -7.59 1.32
N GLY A 68 1.82 -7.58 2.28
CA GLY A 68 1.53 -7.88 3.68
C GLY A 68 0.52 -6.91 4.29
N LEU A 69 0.71 -5.60 4.09
CA LEU A 69 -0.24 -4.56 4.53
C LEU A 69 -1.59 -4.68 3.83
N ALA A 70 -1.61 -4.94 2.52
CA ALA A 70 -2.84 -5.16 1.77
C ALA A 70 -3.62 -6.36 2.31
N ARG A 71 -2.94 -7.48 2.57
CA ARG A 71 -3.55 -8.66 3.21
C ARG A 71 -4.10 -8.34 4.59
N LEU A 72 -3.34 -7.62 5.43
CA LEU A 72 -3.84 -7.21 6.76
C LEU A 72 -5.14 -6.41 6.62
N LYS A 73 -5.17 -5.43 5.71
CA LYS A 73 -6.35 -4.64 5.40
C LYS A 73 -7.52 -5.55 4.99
N ASP A 74 -7.31 -6.47 4.07
CA ASP A 74 -8.39 -7.28 3.49
C ASP A 74 -8.91 -8.35 4.45
N VAL A 75 -8.00 -9.04 5.17
CA VAL A 75 -8.35 -10.08 6.15
C VAL A 75 -9.19 -9.51 7.29
N TYR A 76 -8.83 -8.33 7.79
CA TYR A 76 -9.52 -7.69 8.91
C TYR A 76 -10.51 -6.59 8.48
N ASN A 77 -10.81 -6.50 7.19
CA ASN A 77 -11.74 -5.53 6.60
C ASN A 77 -11.49 -4.08 7.06
N LEU A 78 -10.22 -3.69 7.16
CA LEU A 78 -9.82 -2.33 7.52
C LEU A 78 -10.04 -1.39 6.33
N SER A 79 -10.51 -0.19 6.60
CA SER A 79 -10.49 0.88 5.60
C SER A 79 -9.06 1.42 5.38
N ALA A 80 -8.81 2.00 4.21
CA ALA A 80 -7.56 2.72 3.94
C ALA A 80 -7.30 3.80 5.01
N ALA A 81 -8.36 4.53 5.42
CA ALA A 81 -8.28 5.56 6.43
C ALA A 81 -7.90 5.02 7.82
N GLN A 82 -8.45 3.88 8.24
CA GLN A 82 -8.07 3.25 9.51
C GLN A 82 -6.58 2.88 9.50
N LEU A 83 -6.15 2.12 8.49
CA LEU A 83 -4.77 1.66 8.42
C LEU A 83 -3.78 2.84 8.24
N ALA A 84 -4.12 3.85 7.43
CA ALA A 84 -3.30 5.05 7.25
C ALA A 84 -3.10 5.84 8.54
N ASN A 85 -4.08 5.81 9.45
CA ASN A 85 -4.03 6.49 10.75
C ASN A 85 -3.57 5.58 11.90
N GLY A 86 -3.00 4.41 11.58
CA GLY A 86 -2.46 3.50 12.58
C GLY A 86 -3.53 2.71 13.34
N ILE A 87 -4.78 2.71 12.88
CA ILE A 87 -5.90 2.04 13.54
C ILE A 87 -6.00 0.61 13.02
N ILE A 88 -5.73 -0.36 13.89
CA ILE A 88 -5.78 -1.79 13.58
C ILE A 88 -6.55 -2.48 14.73
N GLY A 89 -7.82 -2.83 14.47
CA GLY A 89 -8.78 -3.23 15.51
C GLY A 89 -9.10 -2.08 16.45
N ASP A 90 -9.24 -2.37 17.74
CA ASP A 90 -9.48 -1.37 18.80
C ASP A 90 -8.24 -0.52 19.17
N PHE A 91 -7.10 -0.73 18.49
CA PHE A 91 -5.85 -0.08 18.83
C PHE A 91 -5.46 0.96 17.79
N GLN A 92 -5.16 2.17 18.25
CA GLN A 92 -4.49 3.20 17.47
C GLN A 92 -3.01 3.22 17.85
N ASP A 93 -2.15 2.90 16.89
CA ASP A 93 -0.70 3.01 17.06
C ASP A 93 -0.24 4.48 16.90
N LYS A 94 0.93 4.79 17.46
CA LYS A 94 1.57 6.11 17.30
C LYS A 94 2.09 6.31 15.88
N THR A 95 2.48 5.22 15.21
CA THR A 95 2.98 5.28 13.83
C THR A 95 1.81 5.39 12.86
N ILE A 96 1.78 6.50 12.12
CA ILE A 96 0.84 6.75 11.03
C ILE A 96 1.56 6.68 9.67
N MET A 97 0.82 6.38 8.61
CA MET A 97 1.35 6.40 7.25
C MET A 97 1.48 7.84 6.76
N THR A 98 2.59 8.12 6.06
CA THR A 98 2.78 9.38 5.33
C THR A 98 1.94 9.43 4.06
N ALA A 99 1.85 10.60 3.42
CA ALA A 99 1.23 10.74 2.11
C ALA A 99 1.90 9.83 1.06
N SER A 100 3.23 9.75 1.08
CA SER A 100 4.02 8.87 0.22
C SER A 100 3.74 7.39 0.47
N ASP A 101 3.50 6.98 1.72
CA ASP A 101 3.15 5.60 2.06
C ASP A 101 1.75 5.24 1.56
N CYS A 102 0.78 6.15 1.72
CA CYS A 102 -0.56 5.99 1.15
C CYS A 102 -0.50 5.92 -0.38
N TYR A 103 0.35 6.72 -1.00
CA TYR A 103 0.57 6.68 -2.45
C TYR A 103 1.16 5.33 -2.91
N ASP A 104 2.11 4.76 -2.18
CA ASP A 104 2.66 3.43 -2.50
C ASP A 104 1.60 2.32 -2.39
N MET A 105 0.74 2.36 -1.36
CA MET A 105 -0.40 1.45 -1.24
C MET A 105 -1.40 1.63 -2.40
N GLY A 106 -1.67 2.87 -2.80
CA GLY A 106 -2.53 3.18 -3.94
C GLY A 106 -1.98 2.63 -5.25
N LYS A 107 -0.67 2.78 -5.48
CA LYS A 107 0.04 2.19 -6.63
C LYS A 107 0.03 0.66 -6.59
N TYR A 108 0.19 0.07 -5.40
CA TYR A 108 0.09 -1.37 -5.24
C TYR A 108 -1.30 -1.87 -5.66
N SER A 109 -2.38 -1.32 -5.09
CA SER A 109 -3.76 -1.69 -5.45
C SER A 109 -4.08 -1.45 -6.92
N TYR A 110 -3.54 -0.38 -7.51
CA TYR A 110 -3.67 -0.09 -8.94
C TYR A 110 -3.11 -1.23 -9.80
N LYS A 111 -1.89 -1.69 -9.48
CA LYS A 111 -1.25 -2.82 -10.17
C LYS A 111 -2.01 -4.14 -9.98
N GLN A 112 -2.73 -4.28 -8.88
CA GLN A 112 -3.61 -5.42 -8.61
C GLN A 112 -5.00 -5.29 -9.30
N MET A 113 -5.17 -4.30 -10.19
CA MET A 113 -6.42 -4.03 -10.90
C MET A 113 -7.61 -3.73 -9.97
N ASP A 114 -7.35 -3.35 -8.71
CA ASP A 114 -8.33 -2.87 -7.74
C ASP A 114 -8.29 -1.34 -7.68
N PHE A 115 -8.91 -0.74 -8.69
CA PHE A 115 -8.93 0.71 -8.85
C PHE A 115 -9.76 1.43 -7.78
N HIS A 116 -10.76 0.78 -7.17
CA HIS A 116 -11.53 1.40 -6.09
C HIS A 116 -10.73 1.52 -4.80
N THR A 117 -10.02 0.46 -4.41
CA THR A 117 -9.10 0.50 -3.27
C THR A 117 -7.93 1.45 -3.55
N SER A 118 -7.43 1.47 -4.79
CA SER A 118 -6.40 2.42 -5.23
C SER A 118 -6.82 3.88 -5.04
N ILE A 119 -8.00 4.26 -5.52
CA ILE A 119 -8.57 5.62 -5.32
C ILE A 119 -8.69 5.95 -3.83
N SER A 120 -9.12 4.99 -3.01
CA SER A 120 -9.26 5.20 -1.56
C SER A 120 -7.92 5.57 -0.90
N TRP A 121 -6.84 4.87 -1.26
CA TRP A 121 -5.49 5.17 -0.79
C TRP A 121 -4.96 6.51 -1.29
N PHE A 122 -5.18 6.84 -2.56
CA PHE A 122 -4.77 8.14 -3.09
C PHE A 122 -5.55 9.29 -2.46
N ASN A 123 -6.82 9.10 -2.12
CA ASN A 123 -7.58 10.10 -1.36
C ASN A 123 -6.99 10.32 0.05
N GLU A 124 -6.54 9.26 0.73
CA GLU A 124 -5.82 9.41 2.00
C GLU A 124 -4.49 10.15 1.82
N ALA A 125 -3.74 9.87 0.73
CA ALA A 125 -2.55 10.65 0.40
C ALA A 125 -2.87 12.14 0.20
N THR A 126 -3.92 12.46 -0.56
CA THR A 126 -4.38 13.85 -0.77
C THR A 126 -4.75 14.53 0.55
N LYS A 127 -5.47 13.85 1.46
CA LYS A 127 -5.79 14.40 2.79
C LYS A 127 -4.53 14.70 3.60
N LYS A 128 -3.54 13.80 3.58
CA LYS A 128 -2.26 14.01 4.28
C LYS A 128 -1.51 15.21 3.70
N ILE A 129 -1.49 15.38 2.38
CA ILE A 129 -0.88 16.55 1.71
C ILE A 129 -1.58 17.84 2.12
N GLN A 130 -2.91 17.86 2.13
CA GLN A 130 -3.70 19.01 2.59
C GLN A 130 -3.40 19.38 4.05
N ASN A 131 -3.06 18.39 4.87
CA ASN A 131 -2.64 18.57 6.26
C ASN A 131 -1.13 18.88 6.42
N GLY A 132 -0.42 19.18 5.32
CA GLY A 132 0.97 19.65 5.33
C GLY A 132 2.04 18.59 5.10
N ASP A 133 1.68 17.33 4.83
CA ASP A 133 2.64 16.30 4.45
C ASP A 133 3.22 16.58 3.05
N LYS A 134 4.55 16.65 2.94
CA LYS A 134 5.27 16.96 1.69
C LYS A 134 6.06 15.77 1.13
N THR A 135 5.82 14.55 1.62
CA THR A 135 6.56 13.35 1.23
C THR A 135 6.27 12.89 -0.21
N ILE A 136 5.21 13.40 -0.83
CA ILE A 136 4.88 13.19 -2.23
C ILE A 136 4.21 14.43 -2.83
N GLN A 137 4.41 14.63 -4.13
CA GLN A 137 3.84 15.71 -4.94
C GLN A 137 2.34 15.49 -5.22
N GLN A 138 1.53 16.53 -5.07
CA GLN A 138 0.07 16.47 -5.26
C GLN A 138 -0.30 16.08 -6.69
N GLU A 139 0.41 16.62 -7.68
CA GLU A 139 0.19 16.34 -9.10
C GLU A 139 0.36 14.86 -9.43
N LYS A 140 1.30 14.16 -8.79
CA LYS A 140 1.51 12.71 -8.96
C LYS A 140 0.36 11.89 -8.41
N VAL A 141 -0.20 12.31 -7.27
CA VAL A 141 -1.36 11.66 -6.65
C VAL A 141 -2.60 11.89 -7.52
N LEU A 142 -2.85 13.13 -7.94
CA LEU A 142 -4.00 13.51 -8.77
C LEU A 142 -3.99 12.79 -10.12
N ALA A 143 -2.82 12.66 -10.75
CA ALA A 143 -2.63 11.90 -11.99
C ALA A 143 -3.08 10.43 -11.84
N HIS A 144 -2.69 9.78 -10.74
CA HIS A 144 -3.11 8.40 -10.48
C HIS A 144 -4.59 8.28 -10.11
N ILE A 145 -5.17 9.23 -9.38
CA ILE A 145 -6.63 9.24 -9.10
C ILE A 145 -7.40 9.31 -10.41
N PHE A 146 -6.96 10.17 -11.34
CA PHE A 146 -7.55 10.28 -12.68
C PHE A 146 -7.53 8.93 -13.41
N LEU A 147 -6.35 8.30 -13.53
CA LEU A 147 -6.19 7.01 -14.22
C LEU A 147 -7.03 5.92 -13.58
N ALA A 148 -6.93 5.77 -12.25
CA ALA A 148 -7.70 4.78 -11.50
C ALA A 148 -9.21 5.00 -11.67
N SER A 149 -9.67 6.25 -11.71
CA SER A 149 -11.08 6.59 -11.94
C SER A 149 -11.56 6.25 -13.35
N LYS A 150 -10.70 6.42 -14.37
CA LYS A 150 -10.98 6.00 -15.75
C LYS A 150 -11.10 4.49 -15.85
N PHE A 151 -10.13 3.77 -15.32
CA PHE A 151 -10.11 2.31 -15.40
C PHE A 151 -11.17 1.66 -14.52
N ALA A 152 -11.50 2.23 -13.36
CA ALA A 152 -12.67 1.81 -12.57
C ALA A 152 -13.97 1.91 -13.38
N GLY A 153 -14.17 3.03 -14.09
CA GLY A 153 -15.34 3.23 -14.97
C GLY A 153 -15.42 2.24 -16.13
N CYS A 154 -14.27 1.73 -16.61
CA CYS A 154 -14.23 0.68 -17.62
C CYS A 154 -14.73 -0.69 -17.10
N LEU A 155 -14.49 -0.97 -15.82
CA LEU A 155 -14.84 -2.24 -15.18
C LEU A 155 -16.27 -2.24 -14.61
N VAL A 156 -16.69 -1.12 -14.03
CA VAL A 156 -18.02 -0.93 -13.45
C VAL A 156 -18.60 0.34 -14.06
N PRO A 157 -19.72 0.26 -14.82
CA PRO A 157 -20.36 1.44 -15.40
C PRO A 157 -20.99 2.32 -14.30
N ARG A 158 -20.16 3.14 -13.65
CA ARG A 158 -20.59 4.20 -12.74
C ARG A 158 -20.02 5.51 -13.25
N GLN A 159 -20.77 6.61 -13.15
CA GLN A 159 -20.22 7.93 -13.47
C GLN A 159 -19.06 8.21 -12.53
N THR A 160 -17.84 8.26 -13.07
CA THR A 160 -16.67 8.76 -12.35
C THR A 160 -16.41 10.18 -12.84
N ASN A 161 -16.20 11.13 -11.91
CA ASN A 161 -15.86 12.53 -12.20
C ASN A 161 -14.42 12.69 -12.77
N SER A 162 -13.93 11.69 -13.48
CA SER A 162 -12.57 11.61 -14.03
C SER A 162 -12.24 12.78 -14.96
N ASN A 163 -13.21 13.32 -15.70
CA ASN A 163 -12.97 14.50 -16.55
C ASN A 163 -12.67 15.77 -15.72
N GLN A 164 -13.31 15.95 -14.56
CA GLN A 164 -13.04 17.07 -13.67
C GLN A 164 -11.63 16.96 -13.07
N LEU A 165 -11.20 15.76 -12.70
CA LEU A 165 -9.84 15.51 -12.19
C LEU A 165 -8.77 15.84 -13.22
N LEU A 166 -9.00 15.52 -14.51
CA LEU A 166 -8.07 15.89 -15.58
C LEU A 166 -7.99 17.40 -15.77
N GLN A 167 -9.15 18.09 -15.77
CA GLN A 167 -9.19 19.55 -15.85
C GLN A 167 -8.48 20.21 -14.67
N GLN A 168 -8.66 19.67 -13.46
CA GLN A 168 -7.95 20.13 -12.27
C GLN A 168 -6.43 19.96 -12.43
N LEU A 169 -5.96 18.78 -12.86
CA LEU A 169 -4.54 18.51 -13.06
C LEU A 169 -3.91 19.47 -14.07
N LEU A 170 -4.57 19.70 -15.21
CA LEU A 170 -4.06 20.58 -16.27
C LEU A 170 -4.08 22.06 -15.87
N SER A 171 -5.02 22.48 -15.02
CA SER A 171 -5.14 23.88 -14.58
C SER A 171 -4.23 24.22 -13.41
N GLU A 172 -4.14 23.36 -12.40
CA GLU A 172 -3.29 23.57 -11.22
C GLU A 172 -1.81 23.27 -11.50
N PHE A 173 -1.51 22.34 -12.43
CA PHE A 173 -0.17 21.86 -12.70
C PHE A 173 0.16 21.83 -14.21
N PRO A 174 0.22 22.99 -14.89
CA PRO A 174 0.41 23.06 -16.34
C PRO A 174 1.75 22.49 -16.82
N ASN A 175 2.76 22.45 -15.95
CA ASN A 175 4.08 21.89 -16.25
C ASN A 175 4.20 20.40 -15.89
N PHE A 176 3.11 19.75 -15.46
CA PHE A 176 3.15 18.32 -15.13
C PHE A 176 3.43 17.50 -16.38
N THR A 177 4.56 16.79 -16.38
CA THR A 177 4.95 15.91 -17.48
C THR A 177 4.64 14.46 -17.14
N LEU A 178 4.03 13.77 -18.09
CA LEU A 178 3.81 12.32 -18.02
C LEU A 178 5.17 11.65 -18.16
N ASN A 179 5.67 11.03 -17.08
CA ASN A 179 6.84 10.18 -17.18
C ASN A 179 6.53 8.93 -18.03
N HIS A 180 7.56 8.16 -18.38
CA HIS A 180 7.39 6.91 -19.13
C HIS A 180 6.46 5.90 -18.43
N ASP A 181 6.44 5.86 -17.10
CA ASP A 181 5.56 4.97 -16.35
C ASP A 181 4.07 5.31 -16.54
N PHE A 182 3.75 6.56 -16.83
CA PHE A 182 2.39 7.06 -17.05
C PHE A 182 1.92 6.98 -18.50
N SER A 183 2.84 7.01 -19.47
CA SER A 183 2.51 7.27 -20.88
C SER A 183 1.52 6.26 -21.46
N HIS A 184 1.75 4.97 -21.21
CA HIS A 184 0.89 3.87 -21.65
C HIS A 184 -0.51 3.99 -21.06
N ASP A 185 -0.61 4.09 -19.74
CA ASP A 185 -1.91 4.11 -19.04
C ASP A 185 -2.71 5.37 -19.37
N TYR A 186 -2.06 6.51 -19.57
CA TYR A 186 -2.72 7.72 -20.06
C TYR A 186 -3.25 7.56 -21.48
N SER A 187 -2.48 6.92 -22.37
CA SER A 187 -2.95 6.66 -23.73
C SER A 187 -4.18 5.77 -23.73
N GLU A 188 -4.18 4.69 -22.93
CA GLU A 188 -5.32 3.80 -22.74
C GLU A 188 -6.51 4.52 -22.09
N ALA A 189 -6.28 5.38 -21.09
CA ALA A 189 -7.34 6.10 -20.40
C ALA A 189 -8.03 7.17 -21.27
N LEU A 190 -7.34 7.68 -22.30
CA LEU A 190 -7.88 8.62 -23.27
C LEU A 190 -8.64 7.91 -24.41
N ILE A 191 -8.25 6.68 -24.72
CA ILE A 191 -8.98 5.82 -25.66
C ILE A 191 -10.31 5.42 -25.00
N LYS A 192 -11.45 5.74 -25.64
CA LYS A 192 -12.79 5.40 -25.11
C LYS A 192 -13.10 3.89 -25.12
N ASN A 193 -12.13 3.05 -25.48
CA ASN A 193 -12.27 1.61 -25.57
C ASN A 193 -11.74 0.94 -24.29
N CYS A 194 -12.60 0.18 -23.62
CA CYS A 194 -12.29 -0.51 -22.36
C CYS A 194 -11.91 -1.99 -22.55
N THR A 195 -11.72 -2.48 -23.78
CA THR A 195 -11.40 -3.90 -24.04
C THR A 195 -10.10 -4.32 -23.37
N SER A 196 -9.02 -3.56 -23.57
CA SER A 196 -7.68 -3.87 -23.03
C SER A 196 -7.70 -4.00 -21.51
N ILE A 197 -8.34 -3.05 -20.81
CA ILE A 197 -8.45 -3.05 -19.34
C ILE A 197 -9.23 -4.27 -18.84
N ARG A 198 -10.32 -4.63 -19.52
CA ARG A 198 -11.14 -5.80 -19.14
C ARG A 198 -10.40 -7.12 -19.36
N GLU A 199 -9.64 -7.24 -20.44
CA GLU A 199 -8.80 -8.40 -20.72
C GLU A 199 -7.65 -8.53 -19.73
N MET A 200 -6.97 -7.43 -19.42
CA MET A 200 -5.93 -7.40 -18.38
C MET A 200 -6.48 -7.84 -17.03
N LYS A 201 -7.67 -7.38 -16.64
CA LYS A 201 -8.31 -7.82 -15.39
C LYS A 201 -8.57 -9.33 -15.41
N LYS A 202 -9.16 -9.86 -16.48
CA LYS A 202 -9.39 -11.31 -16.60
C LYS A 202 -8.11 -12.12 -16.45
N LYS A 203 -7.02 -11.70 -17.09
CA LYS A 203 -5.71 -12.35 -17.01
C LYS A 203 -5.08 -12.23 -15.62
N HIS A 204 -5.27 -11.10 -14.93
CA HIS A 204 -4.75 -10.90 -13.59
C HIS A 204 -5.37 -11.88 -12.58
N PHE A 205 -6.68 -12.16 -12.72
CA PHE A 205 -7.42 -13.05 -11.81
C PHE A 205 -7.54 -14.50 -12.30
N SER A 206 -6.93 -14.89 -13.42
CA SER A 206 -7.05 -16.26 -13.97
C SER A 206 -6.14 -17.30 -13.30
N GLY A 207 -5.53 -16.99 -12.16
CA GLY A 207 -4.57 -17.85 -11.45
C GLY A 207 -5.08 -18.38 -10.11
N ASP A 208 -4.36 -19.36 -9.53
CA ASP A 208 -4.68 -19.95 -8.22
C ASP A 208 -4.52 -18.98 -7.03
N ASP A 209 -3.98 -17.78 -7.26
CA ASP A 209 -3.71 -16.78 -6.21
C ASP A 209 -4.94 -16.43 -5.37
N GLU A 210 -6.13 -16.35 -5.99
CA GLU A 210 -7.40 -16.07 -5.29
C GLU A 210 -7.75 -17.18 -4.28
N LYS A 211 -7.49 -18.44 -4.64
CA LYS A 211 -7.70 -19.59 -3.76
C LYS A 211 -6.73 -19.56 -2.58
N TYR A 212 -5.47 -19.21 -2.81
CA TYR A 212 -4.48 -19.10 -1.73
C TYR A 212 -4.78 -17.94 -0.78
N ASP A 213 -5.17 -16.79 -1.30
CA ASP A 213 -5.53 -15.63 -0.48
C ASP A 213 -6.81 -15.91 0.34
N MET A 214 -7.79 -16.64 -0.21
CA MET A 214 -8.95 -17.13 0.55
C MET A 214 -8.55 -18.05 1.71
N ILE A 215 -7.69 -19.05 1.45
CA ILE A 215 -7.22 -19.99 2.49
C ILE A 215 -6.43 -19.23 3.57
N TYR A 216 -5.55 -18.32 3.15
CA TYR A 216 -4.78 -17.49 4.05
C TYR A 216 -5.70 -16.66 4.97
N SER A 217 -6.73 -16.03 4.41
CA SER A 217 -7.69 -15.23 5.18
C SER A 217 -8.43 -16.06 6.22
N LYS A 218 -8.96 -17.23 5.84
CA LYS A 218 -9.61 -18.16 6.78
C LYS A 218 -8.71 -18.57 7.93
N LEU A 219 -7.44 -18.89 7.64
CA LEU A 219 -6.46 -19.25 8.68
C LEU A 219 -6.19 -18.08 9.65
N CYS A 220 -6.10 -16.84 9.16
CA CYS A 220 -5.88 -15.67 10.01
C CYS A 220 -7.10 -15.26 10.83
N LEU A 221 -8.30 -15.52 10.33
CA LEU A 221 -9.57 -15.32 11.06
C LEU A 221 -9.87 -16.45 12.06
N GLY A 222 -9.03 -17.49 12.12
CA GLY A 222 -9.23 -18.64 13.01
C GLY A 222 -10.37 -19.57 12.58
N ASP A 223 -10.70 -19.62 11.29
CA ASP A 223 -11.67 -20.58 10.75
C ASP A 223 -10.98 -21.94 10.54
N PHE A 224 -11.01 -22.77 11.59
CA PHE A 224 -10.26 -24.04 11.67
C PHE A 224 -10.87 -25.19 10.87
N ASN A 225 -11.98 -24.99 10.14
CA ASN A 225 -12.56 -26.04 9.31
C ASN A 225 -11.68 -26.41 8.08
N THR A 226 -10.58 -25.67 7.86
CA THR A 226 -9.57 -25.93 6.82
C THR A 226 -8.27 -26.54 7.39
N THR A 227 -8.36 -27.47 8.34
CA THR A 227 -7.19 -28.13 8.93
C THR A 227 -6.65 -29.27 8.08
N THR A 228 -5.80 -28.95 7.11
CA THR A 228 -4.77 -29.90 6.59
C THR A 228 -3.36 -29.32 6.63
N SER A 229 -3.20 -28.04 6.99
CA SER A 229 -1.93 -27.33 6.91
C SER A 229 -1.36 -27.03 8.30
N ARG A 230 -0.07 -27.32 8.51
CA ARG A 230 0.69 -26.93 9.72
C ARG A 230 0.99 -25.43 9.81
N LEU A 231 0.48 -24.62 8.87
CA LEU A 231 0.71 -23.18 8.81
C LEU A 231 -0.10 -22.44 9.89
N ARG A 232 0.50 -21.38 10.46
CA ARG A 232 -0.13 -20.51 11.46
C ARG A 232 -0.07 -19.07 10.97
N CYS A 233 -1.13 -18.29 11.23
CA CYS A 233 -1.08 -16.85 11.03
C CYS A 233 -0.15 -16.24 12.09
N TYR A 234 0.81 -15.42 11.66
CA TYR A 234 1.81 -14.82 12.55
C TYR A 234 1.37 -13.46 13.11
N TYR A 235 0.24 -12.92 12.66
CA TYR A 235 -0.33 -11.73 13.27
C TYR A 235 -0.86 -12.08 14.66
N VAL A 236 -0.26 -11.48 15.69
CA VAL A 236 -0.63 -11.73 17.08
C VAL A 236 -1.97 -11.06 17.36
N HIS A 237 -3.03 -11.85 17.25
CA HIS A 237 -4.40 -11.39 17.43
C HIS A 237 -4.85 -11.36 18.90
N TYR A 238 -3.95 -11.63 19.87
CA TYR A 238 -4.20 -11.62 21.32
C TYR A 238 -5.57 -12.22 21.72
N GLY A 239 -5.99 -13.34 21.11
CA GLY A 239 -7.29 -13.96 21.40
C GLY A 239 -8.51 -13.38 20.69
N ASN A 240 -8.41 -12.27 19.96
CA ASN A 240 -9.44 -11.75 19.06
C ASN A 240 -9.03 -11.85 17.58
N PRO A 241 -9.32 -12.97 16.90
CA PRO A 241 -8.94 -13.19 15.50
C PRO A 241 -9.75 -12.34 14.49
N ARG A 242 -10.70 -11.51 14.93
CA ARG A 242 -11.47 -10.62 14.05
C ARG A 242 -11.09 -9.14 14.17
N LEU A 243 -10.15 -8.84 15.08
CA LEU A 243 -9.79 -7.49 15.53
C LEU A 243 -10.96 -6.68 16.10
#